data_AF-A0A1G1C6G0-F1
#
_entry.id   AF-A0A1G1C6G0-F1
#
_cell.length_a   1.000
_cell.length_b   1.000
_cell.length_c   1.000
_cell.angle_alpha   90.00
_cell.angle_beta   90.00
_cell.angle_gamma   90.00
#
_symmetry.space_group_name_H-M   'P 1'
#
loop_
_entity.id
_entity.type
_entity.pdbx_description
1 polymer ?
#
loop_
_entity_poly.entity_id
_entity_poly.type
_entity_poly.pdbx_seq_one_letter_code
_entity_poly.pdbx_strand_id
1 'polypeptide(L)'
;MLYVVRAIVVGVPILWLFAAALWLDVEGYDGYDTICNTYYFCGRSDAYLSNRAPLLAWLLMPASGIRSGLGLDPMDLRPYHVEMALFHAIFLVCIYRWLERRLGRTLPALVAFTAAMLPFAFFSFSPYLSHDILPGGLFLLMLVLAEEFRQTPSARRWLALVILGASGPLIKQTYGVFWVGVLAGCALPLAYPLRGMHRGSWRVFSLLCLGAVSSLGFYWVCMGWVLGGSYPTLPFLVRPWEQITNMLMFYRRSESPPYFPVWVYVRNLPFYGVLMCMLVVPALFKALRGTRFMQSVAVAWLVSVVALHVYDDREVRYLAFLMPLSAVLIGPIVVDWGRRRDYLITMVCVLCIDVSVSISEAAHVFDPFYGRSQLRQMLDVLADDSGPRLPVWFAKDNYPVFLPPQNSPLAGDRFHRLFYVAPFHIAILLGRAPGTVVNIYDFKYLQRVAGEEPRSALLMVTCTIYSSLSLSPEPPTNLDKYAVYACQAERLAVTVGVDGLTMPDGSLAEWSLCADSVPDVGAVTLEGDRLDALILGQYLFPVLRNMRTRESWPLVRDAQGRYSLNGLARRPGGGTAPDLHLYAFRIRHVCSAAEDRPGTVVRDLPPR
;
A
#
# COMPACT_ATOMS: atom_id res chain seq x y z
N MET A 1 19.49 2.16 35.66
CA MET A 1 18.19 1.67 35.15
C MET A 1 17.68 2.45 33.92
N LEU A 2 17.38 3.76 34.01
CA LEU A 2 16.77 4.50 32.90
C LEU A 2 17.59 4.52 31.58
N TYR A 3 18.93 4.49 31.67
CA TYR A 3 19.79 4.34 30.49
C TYR A 3 19.52 3.06 29.71
N VAL A 4 19.39 1.93 30.41
CA VAL A 4 19.09 0.62 29.83
C VAL A 4 17.72 0.63 29.17
N VAL A 5 16.70 1.19 29.83
CA VAL A 5 15.35 1.31 29.26
C VAL A 5 15.34 2.09 27.95
N ARG A 6 16.13 3.17 27.85
CA ARG A 6 16.25 3.94 26.60
C ARG A 6 16.94 3.17 25.49
N ALA A 7 18.03 2.48 25.83
CA ALA A 7 18.74 1.64 24.87
C ALA A 7 17.82 0.55 24.32
N ILE A 8 16.94 -0.01 25.15
CA ILE A 8 15.92 -0.98 24.73
C ILE A 8 14.88 -0.33 23.82
N VAL A 9 14.25 0.78 24.24
CA VAL A 9 13.17 1.44 23.49
C VAL A 9 13.60 1.91 22.10
N VAL A 10 14.85 2.36 21.94
CA VAL A 10 15.37 2.78 20.63
C VAL A 10 16.05 1.63 19.89
N GLY A 11 16.83 0.80 20.60
CA GLY A 11 17.64 -0.25 20.01
C GLY A 11 16.83 -1.45 19.52
N VAL A 12 15.78 -1.88 20.24
CA VAL A 12 14.96 -3.03 19.83
C VAL A 12 14.23 -2.77 18.52
N PRO A 13 13.53 -1.63 18.30
CA PRO A 13 12.95 -1.32 16.99
C PRO A 13 13.98 -1.27 15.86
N ILE A 14 15.19 -0.74 16.12
CA ILE A 14 16.27 -0.71 15.12
C ILE A 14 16.72 -2.13 14.76
N LEU A 15 16.98 -2.97 15.76
CA LEU A 15 17.33 -4.37 15.53
C LEU A 15 16.22 -5.12 14.78
N TRP A 16 14.97 -4.84 15.14
CA TRP A 16 13.81 -5.38 14.45
C TRP A 16 13.74 -4.92 12.99
N LEU A 17 13.98 -3.64 12.68
CA LEU A 17 14.02 -3.13 11.29
C LEU A 17 15.04 -3.89 10.44
N PHE A 18 16.24 -4.11 10.96
CA PHE A 18 17.26 -4.87 10.23
C PHE A 18 16.91 -6.35 10.11
N ALA A 19 16.34 -6.96 11.15
CA ALA A 19 15.87 -8.35 11.07
C ALA A 19 14.76 -8.50 10.04
N ALA A 20 13.78 -7.58 10.02
CA ALA A 20 12.72 -7.52 9.03
C ALA A 20 13.28 -7.33 7.61
N ALA A 21 14.22 -6.41 7.41
CA ALA A 21 14.83 -6.15 6.12
C ALA A 21 15.59 -7.36 5.53
N LEU A 22 16.20 -8.19 6.40
CA LEU A 22 16.85 -9.43 5.98
C LEU A 22 15.87 -10.57 5.70
N TRP A 23 14.67 -10.50 6.27
CA TRP A 23 13.62 -11.50 6.10
C TRP A 23 12.75 -11.24 4.88
N LEU A 24 12.33 -9.99 4.66
CA LEU A 24 11.37 -9.61 3.63
C LEU A 24 11.91 -9.82 2.21
N ASP A 25 11.12 -10.54 1.41
CA ASP A 25 11.36 -10.79 -0.02
C ASP A 25 10.14 -10.41 -0.88
N VAL A 26 9.29 -9.53 -0.35
CA VAL A 26 8.10 -8.98 -1.00
C VAL A 26 7.98 -7.49 -0.72
N GLU A 27 7.40 -6.75 -1.66
CA GLU A 27 7.22 -5.31 -1.56
C GLU A 27 5.84 -4.89 -2.10
N GLY A 28 5.32 -3.77 -1.60
CA GLY A 28 4.14 -3.13 -2.14
C GLY A 28 4.41 -2.46 -3.48
N TYR A 29 3.34 -2.06 -4.15
CA TYR A 29 3.43 -1.45 -5.48
C TYR A 29 4.33 -0.20 -5.53
N ASP A 30 4.18 0.70 -4.56
CA ASP A 30 5.00 1.91 -4.41
C ASP A 30 6.50 1.60 -4.31
N GLY A 31 6.85 0.52 -3.61
CA GLY A 31 8.24 0.11 -3.47
C GLY A 31 8.78 -0.48 -4.77
N TYR A 32 7.99 -1.30 -5.48
CA TYR A 32 8.38 -1.79 -6.81
C TYR A 32 8.58 -0.66 -7.83
N ASP A 33 7.70 0.35 -7.84
CA ASP A 33 7.87 1.51 -8.72
C ASP A 33 9.23 2.18 -8.46
N THR A 34 9.60 2.30 -7.19
CA THR A 34 10.82 2.96 -6.74
C THR A 34 12.07 2.16 -7.09
N ILE A 35 12.02 0.83 -6.93
CA ILE A 35 13.11 -0.06 -7.35
C ILE A 35 13.29 0.00 -8.87
N CYS A 36 12.20 -0.03 -9.64
CA CYS A 36 12.26 0.09 -11.10
C CYS A 36 12.83 1.45 -11.53
N ASN A 37 12.45 2.53 -10.87
CA ASN A 37 13.06 3.85 -11.09
C ASN A 37 14.54 3.88 -10.70
N THR A 38 14.94 3.11 -9.69
CA THR A 38 16.36 2.94 -9.35
C THR A 38 17.11 2.24 -10.49
N TYR A 39 16.50 1.25 -11.14
CA TYR A 39 17.08 0.58 -12.31
C TYR A 39 17.26 1.56 -13.48
N TYR A 40 16.30 2.46 -13.69
CA TYR A 40 16.41 3.55 -14.66
C TYR A 40 17.64 4.43 -14.37
N PHE A 41 17.80 4.92 -13.15
CA PHE A 41 18.95 5.76 -12.79
C PHE A 41 20.29 5.02 -12.78
N CYS A 42 20.28 3.69 -12.60
CA CYS A 42 21.46 2.85 -12.75
C CYS A 42 21.72 2.42 -14.21
N GLY A 43 20.94 2.88 -15.18
CA GLY A 43 21.12 2.55 -16.61
C GLY A 43 20.78 1.10 -16.97
N ARG A 44 19.94 0.43 -16.17
CA ARG A 44 19.49 -0.96 -16.40
C ARG A 44 18.13 -1.05 -17.08
N SER A 45 17.42 0.07 -17.16
CA SER A 45 16.12 0.20 -17.80
C SER A 45 16.04 1.57 -18.48
N ASP A 46 15.42 1.63 -19.65
CA ASP A 46 15.14 2.89 -20.33
C ASP A 46 13.81 3.51 -19.86
N ALA A 47 13.01 2.76 -19.09
CA ALA A 47 11.69 3.17 -18.65
C ALA A 47 11.73 3.81 -17.24
N TYR A 48 11.36 5.10 -17.17
CA TYR A 48 11.03 5.78 -15.93
C TYR A 48 9.52 5.72 -15.66
N LEU A 49 9.15 5.27 -14.47
CA LEU A 49 7.78 5.19 -13.97
C LEU A 49 7.37 6.53 -13.38
N SER A 50 6.56 7.27 -14.14
CA SER A 50 6.17 8.65 -13.85
C SER A 50 5.12 8.78 -12.74
N ASN A 51 4.69 7.72 -12.09
CA ASN A 51 3.79 7.78 -10.92
C ASN A 51 4.55 8.09 -9.62
N ARG A 52 5.88 7.95 -9.60
CA ARG A 52 6.73 8.31 -8.46
C ARG A 52 7.62 9.49 -8.74
N ALA A 53 8.09 10.10 -7.66
CA ALA A 53 9.11 11.14 -7.71
C ALA A 53 10.50 10.49 -7.50
N PRO A 54 11.59 11.12 -7.97
CA PRO A 54 12.86 10.43 -8.20
C PRO A 54 13.77 10.32 -6.97
N LEU A 55 13.55 11.10 -5.91
CA LEU A 55 14.54 11.22 -4.84
C LEU A 55 14.75 9.92 -4.08
N LEU A 56 13.69 9.16 -3.78
CA LEU A 56 13.87 7.89 -3.09
C LEU A 56 14.61 6.87 -3.98
N ALA A 57 14.33 6.84 -5.27
CA ALA A 57 15.07 6.00 -6.21
C ALA A 57 16.57 6.35 -6.28
N TRP A 58 16.92 7.65 -6.24
CA TRP A 58 18.34 8.07 -6.13
C TRP A 58 18.98 7.61 -4.84
N LEU A 59 18.25 7.70 -3.72
CA LEU A 59 18.74 7.24 -2.42
C LEU A 59 18.92 5.73 -2.37
N LEU A 60 18.26 4.95 -3.23
CA LEU A 60 18.35 3.49 -3.32
C LEU A 60 19.35 2.98 -4.37
N MET A 61 20.02 3.87 -5.10
CA MET A 61 21.07 3.47 -6.06
C MET A 61 22.21 2.68 -5.40
N PRO A 62 22.67 2.99 -4.17
CA PRO A 62 23.69 2.18 -3.49
C PRO A 62 23.24 0.73 -3.27
N ALA A 63 22.02 0.47 -2.80
CA ALA A 63 21.46 -0.89 -2.70
C ALA A 63 21.46 -1.61 -4.05
N SER A 64 21.12 -0.92 -5.14
CA SER A 64 21.17 -1.50 -6.49
C SER A 64 22.58 -1.88 -6.94
N GLY A 65 23.57 -1.06 -6.56
CA GLY A 65 24.99 -1.33 -6.75
C GLY A 65 25.46 -2.55 -5.96
N ILE A 66 25.11 -2.63 -4.66
CA ILE A 66 25.42 -3.76 -3.78
C ILE A 66 24.79 -5.05 -4.32
N ARG A 67 23.51 -5.01 -4.69
CA ARG A 67 22.78 -6.16 -5.23
C ARG A 67 23.52 -6.77 -6.42
N SER A 68 23.90 -5.95 -7.39
CA SER A 68 24.62 -6.42 -8.57
C SER A 68 26.07 -6.79 -8.31
N GLY A 69 26.76 -6.07 -7.44
CA GLY A 69 28.13 -6.42 -7.04
C GLY A 69 28.22 -7.79 -6.36
N LEU A 70 27.16 -8.20 -5.67
CA LEU A 70 27.04 -9.52 -5.03
C LEU A 70 26.45 -10.60 -5.98
N GLY A 71 26.09 -10.25 -7.21
CA GLY A 71 25.45 -11.21 -8.14
C GLY A 71 24.10 -11.73 -7.63
N LEU A 72 23.41 -10.97 -6.78
CA LEU A 72 22.09 -11.38 -6.29
C LEU A 72 21.06 -11.35 -7.41
N ASP A 73 20.04 -12.17 -7.23
CA ASP A 73 18.88 -12.25 -8.11
C ASP A 73 18.27 -10.85 -8.37
N PRO A 74 17.81 -10.54 -9.59
CA PRO A 74 17.11 -9.28 -9.89
C PRO A 74 15.89 -8.99 -9.03
N MET A 75 15.25 -10.03 -8.49
CA MET A 75 14.10 -9.95 -7.59
C MET A 75 14.50 -9.94 -6.11
N ASP A 76 15.79 -10.03 -5.76
CA ASP A 76 16.22 -9.96 -4.36
C ASP A 76 16.11 -8.52 -3.84
N LEU A 77 15.08 -8.30 -3.01
CA LEU A 77 14.72 -6.97 -2.51
C LEU A 77 15.48 -6.58 -1.23
N ARG A 78 16.17 -7.54 -0.59
CA ARG A 78 16.79 -7.35 0.73
C ARG A 78 17.80 -6.21 0.78
N PRO A 79 18.66 -5.97 -0.24
CA PRO A 79 19.56 -4.81 -0.22
C PRO A 79 18.81 -3.47 -0.09
N TYR A 80 17.66 -3.35 -0.77
CA TYR A 80 16.83 -2.14 -0.71
C TYR A 80 16.16 -1.99 0.65
N HIS A 81 15.62 -3.08 1.21
CA HIS A 81 15.05 -3.07 2.56
C HIS A 81 16.10 -2.72 3.63
N VAL A 82 17.34 -3.22 3.50
CA VAL A 82 18.43 -2.91 4.44
C VAL A 82 18.81 -1.43 4.39
N GLU A 83 18.89 -0.85 3.20
CA GLU A 83 19.14 0.59 3.04
C GLU A 83 17.99 1.42 3.63
N MET A 84 16.74 1.00 3.43
CA MET A 84 15.59 1.67 4.03
C MET A 84 15.55 1.53 5.57
N ALA A 85 15.88 0.36 6.10
CA ALA A 85 16.03 0.12 7.53
C ALA A 85 17.10 1.04 8.14
N LEU A 86 18.22 1.26 7.43
CA LEU A 86 19.24 2.22 7.84
C LEU A 86 18.69 3.64 7.90
N PHE A 87 17.94 4.09 6.88
CA PHE A 87 17.32 5.42 6.90
C PHE A 87 16.32 5.56 8.05
N HIS A 88 15.47 4.57 8.29
CA HIS A 88 14.54 4.55 9.42
C HIS A 88 15.25 4.53 10.78
N ALA A 89 16.36 3.81 10.91
CA ALA A 89 17.17 3.80 12.13
C ALA A 89 17.80 5.18 12.41
N ILE A 90 18.40 5.80 11.39
CA ILE A 90 18.95 7.17 11.49
C ILE A 90 17.84 8.14 11.89
N PHE A 91 16.68 8.05 11.23
CA PHE A 91 15.50 8.85 11.53
C PHE A 91 15.05 8.71 12.99
N LEU A 92 14.86 7.48 13.50
CA LEU A 92 14.48 7.23 14.89
C LEU A 92 15.49 7.83 15.88
N VAL A 93 16.78 7.61 15.65
CA VAL A 93 17.84 8.15 16.52
C VAL A 93 17.84 9.67 16.48
N CYS A 94 17.73 10.29 15.30
CA CYS A 94 17.70 11.74 15.17
C CYS A 94 16.52 12.37 15.91
N ILE A 95 15.30 11.83 15.73
CA ILE A 95 14.11 12.33 16.43
C ILE A 95 14.24 12.12 17.94
N TYR A 96 14.68 10.94 18.37
CA TYR A 96 14.91 10.65 19.79
C TYR A 96 15.91 11.61 20.43
N ARG A 97 17.07 11.81 19.80
CA ARG A 97 18.11 12.72 20.29
C ARG A 97 17.64 14.17 20.31
N TRP A 98 16.84 14.58 19.33
CA TRP A 98 16.25 15.91 19.31
C TRP A 98 15.29 16.11 20.48
N LEU A 99 14.39 15.15 20.73
CA LEU A 99 13.46 15.19 21.87
C LEU A 99 14.20 15.15 23.20
N GLU A 100 15.22 14.29 23.34
CA GLU A 100 16.06 14.19 24.54
C GLU A 100 16.72 15.53 24.89
N ARG A 101 17.23 16.26 23.89
CA ARG A 101 17.83 17.59 24.09
C ARG A 101 16.81 18.65 24.50
N ARG A 102 15.57 18.55 24.04
CA ARG A 102 14.52 19.56 24.28
C ARG A 102 13.71 19.32 25.55
N LEU A 103 13.40 18.08 25.83
CA LEU A 103 12.53 17.64 26.93
C LEU A 103 13.32 17.05 28.11
N GLY A 104 14.63 16.90 27.92
CA GLY A 104 15.53 16.32 28.90
C GLY A 104 15.53 14.79 28.90
N ARG A 105 16.44 14.28 29.70
CA ARG A 105 16.68 12.86 29.92
C ARG A 105 15.70 12.31 30.97
N THR A 106 14.40 12.29 30.67
CA THR A 106 13.36 11.84 31.62
C THR A 106 12.55 10.65 31.08
N LEU A 107 11.90 9.89 31.98
CA LEU A 107 10.98 8.81 31.58
C LEU A 107 9.76 9.35 30.82
N PRO A 108 9.12 10.47 31.21
CA PRO A 108 8.06 11.09 30.41
C PRO A 108 8.47 11.44 28.97
N ALA A 109 9.69 11.94 28.74
CA ALA A 109 10.16 12.20 27.38
C ALA A 109 10.26 10.92 26.55
N LEU A 110 10.64 9.80 27.17
CA LEU A 110 10.67 8.48 26.53
C LEU A 110 9.24 7.99 26.20
N VAL A 111 8.28 8.16 27.12
CA VAL A 111 6.87 7.85 26.90
C VAL A 111 6.31 8.63 25.70
N ALA A 112 6.59 9.93 25.60
CA ALA A 112 6.17 10.76 24.47
C ALA A 112 6.77 10.28 23.14
N PHE A 113 8.06 9.91 23.13
CA PHE A 113 8.71 9.34 21.96
C PHE A 113 8.04 8.03 21.54
N THR A 114 7.90 7.07 22.45
CA THR A 114 7.32 5.76 22.12
C THR A 114 5.88 5.90 21.61
N ALA A 115 5.06 6.72 22.28
CA ALA A 115 3.66 6.89 21.94
C ALA A 115 3.43 7.45 20.54
N ALA A 116 4.31 8.33 20.07
CA ALA A 116 4.15 9.00 18.77
C ALA A 116 4.96 8.35 17.64
N MET A 117 6.11 7.73 17.95
CA MET A 117 7.05 7.24 16.93
C MET A 117 6.99 5.74 16.71
N LEU A 118 6.51 4.97 17.69
CA LEU A 118 6.45 3.52 17.62
C LEU A 118 5.01 2.97 17.73
N PRO A 119 3.99 3.58 17.08
CA PRO A 119 2.65 3.00 17.06
C PRO A 119 2.59 1.85 16.04
N PHE A 120 1.44 1.17 15.99
CA PHE A 120 1.16 0.10 15.03
C PHE A 120 1.54 0.47 13.59
N ALA A 121 1.15 1.66 13.13
CA ALA A 121 1.46 2.12 11.76
C ALA A 121 2.97 2.15 11.45
N PHE A 122 3.83 2.40 12.44
CA PHE A 122 5.28 2.32 12.22
C PHE A 122 5.67 0.89 11.86
N PHE A 123 5.20 -0.10 12.62
CA PHE A 123 5.53 -1.50 12.38
C PHE A 123 4.87 -2.08 11.12
N SER A 124 3.72 -1.56 10.69
CA SER A 124 3.09 -1.95 9.43
C SER A 124 3.81 -1.44 8.18
N PHE A 125 4.44 -0.27 8.23
CA PHE A 125 4.97 0.39 7.02
C PHE A 125 6.49 0.52 6.98
N SER A 126 7.17 0.63 8.12
CA SER A 126 8.63 0.77 8.18
C SER A 126 9.49 -0.42 7.70
N PRO A 127 9.01 -1.67 7.66
CA PRO A 127 9.76 -2.78 7.08
C PRO A 127 9.97 -2.65 5.56
N TYR A 128 9.04 -1.96 4.90
CA TYR A 128 8.97 -1.82 3.45
C TYR A 128 9.63 -0.51 2.98
N LEU A 129 9.72 -0.31 1.67
CA LEU A 129 10.09 0.95 1.02
C LEU A 129 8.99 2.01 1.17
N SER A 130 8.74 2.42 2.42
CA SER A 130 7.74 3.42 2.76
C SER A 130 8.24 4.82 2.44
N HIS A 131 7.44 5.52 1.64
CA HIS A 131 7.67 6.92 1.31
C HIS A 131 7.14 7.86 2.38
N ASP A 132 6.45 7.35 3.41
CA ASP A 132 5.59 8.15 4.27
C ASP A 132 6.15 8.41 5.68
N ILE A 133 7.22 7.72 6.10
CA ILE A 133 7.80 7.90 7.44
C ILE A 133 8.90 8.98 7.44
N LEU A 134 9.94 8.80 6.62
CA LEU A 134 11.08 9.72 6.55
C LEU A 134 10.71 11.19 6.29
N PRO A 135 9.74 11.52 5.41
CA PRO A 135 9.36 12.90 5.15
C PRO A 135 8.91 13.67 6.39
N GLY A 136 8.36 12.99 7.41
CA GLY A 136 8.01 13.64 8.66
C GLY A 136 9.21 14.28 9.37
N GLY A 137 10.38 13.66 9.25
CA GLY A 137 11.63 14.18 9.80
C GLY A 137 12.11 15.40 9.03
N LEU A 138 11.99 15.37 7.69
CA LEU A 138 12.28 16.53 6.84
C LEU A 138 11.36 17.70 7.18
N PHE A 139 10.07 17.44 7.39
CA PHE A 139 9.11 18.47 7.74
C PHE A 139 9.41 19.12 9.10
N LEU A 140 9.74 18.31 10.12
CA LEU A 140 10.19 18.83 11.40
C LEU A 140 11.47 19.67 11.26
N LEU A 141 12.44 19.19 10.46
CA LEU A 141 13.68 19.93 10.22
C LEU A 141 13.43 21.26 9.52
N MET A 142 12.51 21.32 8.55
CA MET A 142 12.10 22.57 7.92
C MET A 142 11.50 23.53 8.94
N LEU A 143 10.65 23.08 9.86
CA LEU A 143 10.09 23.93 10.93
C LEU A 143 11.17 24.47 11.88
N VAL A 144 12.16 23.64 12.24
CA VAL A 144 13.30 24.05 13.07
C VAL A 144 14.14 25.11 12.34
N LEU A 145 14.52 24.86 11.08
CA LEU A 145 15.33 25.78 10.29
C LEU A 145 14.58 27.07 9.97
N ALA A 146 13.27 27.02 9.75
CA ALA A 146 12.44 28.21 9.55
C ALA A 146 12.43 29.09 10.80
N GLU A 147 12.27 28.50 11.99
CA GLU A 147 12.35 29.26 13.25
C GLU A 147 13.75 29.87 13.45
N GLU A 148 14.82 29.10 13.22
CA GLU A 148 16.19 29.63 13.32
C GLU A 148 16.48 30.74 12.30
N PHE A 149 15.99 30.58 11.05
CA PHE A 149 16.11 31.58 10.00
C PHE A 149 15.35 32.86 10.37
N ARG A 150 14.19 32.75 11.03
CA ARG A 150 13.46 33.92 11.52
C ARG A 150 14.21 34.68 12.60
N GLN A 151 14.92 33.98 13.47
CA GLN A 151 15.71 34.60 14.54
C GLN A 151 17.01 35.20 13.98
N THR A 152 17.68 34.48 13.08
CA THR A 152 18.96 34.89 12.48
C THR A 152 18.98 34.50 11.00
N PRO A 153 18.48 35.40 10.12
CA PRO A 153 18.42 35.14 8.68
C PRO A 153 19.83 34.91 8.12
N SER A 154 20.01 33.80 7.41
CA SER A 154 21.27 33.49 6.73
C SER A 154 21.01 32.77 5.42
N ALA A 155 21.83 33.07 4.40
CA ALA A 155 21.71 32.44 3.08
C ALA A 155 21.84 30.92 3.15
N ARG A 156 22.70 30.40 4.04
CA ARG A 156 22.87 28.96 4.25
C ARG A 156 21.58 28.28 4.74
N ARG A 157 20.90 28.85 5.73
CA ARG A 157 19.63 28.29 6.23
C ARG A 157 18.52 28.43 5.21
N TRP A 158 18.49 29.54 4.50
CA TRP A 158 17.53 29.75 3.41
C TRP A 158 17.71 28.71 2.30
N LEU A 159 18.95 28.48 1.83
CA LEU A 159 19.25 27.46 0.84
C LEU A 159 18.92 26.05 1.34
N ALA A 160 19.22 25.75 2.61
CA ALA A 160 18.83 24.47 3.21
C ALA A 160 17.31 24.27 3.21
N LEU A 161 16.52 25.31 3.54
CA LEU A 161 15.07 25.27 3.44
C LEU A 161 14.59 25.07 2.00
N VAL A 162 15.23 25.72 1.02
CA VAL A 162 14.91 25.54 -0.40
C VAL A 162 15.13 24.08 -0.83
N ILE A 163 16.29 23.52 -0.47
CA ILE A 163 16.64 22.13 -0.80
C ILE A 163 15.66 21.15 -0.13
N LEU A 164 15.47 21.25 1.18
CA LEU A 164 14.56 20.37 1.94
C LEU A 164 13.12 20.49 1.45
N GLY A 165 12.68 21.71 1.15
CA GLY A 165 11.35 21.98 0.64
C GLY A 165 11.11 21.45 -0.77
N ALA A 166 12.15 21.29 -1.58
CA ALA A 166 12.06 20.58 -2.86
C ALA A 166 12.17 19.07 -2.69
N SER A 167 12.96 18.58 -1.72
CA SER A 167 13.12 17.16 -1.42
C SER A 167 11.80 16.49 -1.07
N GLY A 168 10.89 17.17 -0.34
CA GLY A 168 9.57 16.63 -0.02
C GLY A 168 8.79 16.17 -1.27
N PRO A 169 8.41 17.10 -2.17
CA PRO A 169 7.79 16.77 -3.46
C PRO A 169 8.58 15.80 -4.33
N LEU A 170 9.92 15.79 -4.25
CA LEU A 170 10.77 14.83 -4.96
C LEU A 170 10.76 13.41 -4.35
N ILE A 171 10.30 13.24 -3.11
CA ILE A 171 9.97 11.92 -2.53
C ILE A 171 8.54 11.55 -2.94
N LYS A 172 7.59 12.47 -2.71
CA LYS A 172 6.18 12.30 -3.04
C LYS A 172 5.54 13.66 -3.23
N GLN A 173 4.85 13.86 -4.35
CA GLN A 173 4.35 15.15 -4.79
C GLN A 173 3.42 15.82 -3.76
N THR A 174 2.66 15.03 -3.00
CA THR A 174 1.77 15.50 -1.93
C THR A 174 2.50 16.22 -0.79
N TYR A 175 3.79 15.99 -0.60
CA TYR A 175 4.61 16.70 0.40
C TYR A 175 4.94 18.14 0.04
N GLY A 176 4.43 18.66 -1.09
CA GLY A 176 4.34 20.11 -1.31
C GLY A 176 3.60 20.83 -0.18
N VAL A 177 2.72 20.12 0.54
CA VAL A 177 2.02 20.62 1.74
C VAL A 177 2.98 21.10 2.85
N PHE A 178 4.22 20.61 2.91
CA PHE A 178 5.18 21.01 3.93
C PHE A 178 5.44 22.52 3.91
N TRP A 179 5.61 23.11 2.73
CA TRP A 179 5.78 24.56 2.61
C TRP A 179 4.52 25.31 3.06
N VAL A 180 3.33 24.80 2.76
CA VAL A 180 2.07 25.39 3.21
C VAL A 180 2.02 25.40 4.74
N GLY A 181 2.36 24.28 5.39
CA GLY A 181 2.43 24.19 6.85
C GLY A 181 3.47 25.13 7.47
N VAL A 182 4.69 25.19 6.91
CA VAL A 182 5.76 26.10 7.37
C VAL A 182 5.32 27.56 7.26
N LEU A 183 4.79 27.98 6.12
CA LEU A 183 4.36 29.35 5.88
C LEU A 183 3.17 29.72 6.78
N ALA A 184 2.18 28.84 6.93
CA ALA A 184 1.05 29.06 7.82
C ALA A 184 1.49 29.23 9.29
N GLY A 185 2.40 28.37 9.77
CA GLY A 185 2.98 28.48 11.10
C GLY A 185 3.76 29.79 11.30
N CYS A 186 4.46 30.26 10.26
CA CYS A 186 5.20 31.52 10.29
C CYS A 186 4.29 32.76 10.21
N ALA A 187 3.13 32.65 9.55
CA ALA A 187 2.16 33.73 9.39
C ALA A 187 1.35 33.98 10.67
N LEU A 188 1.11 32.96 11.51
CA LEU A 188 0.28 33.11 12.72
C LEU A 188 0.75 34.27 13.64
N PRO A 189 2.04 34.42 13.97
CA PRO A 189 2.50 35.56 14.77
C PRO A 189 2.36 36.93 14.09
N LEU A 190 2.20 37.00 12.75
CA LEU A 190 1.95 38.25 12.03
C LEU A 190 0.48 38.68 12.14
N ALA A 191 -0.44 37.73 12.31
CA ALA A 191 -1.87 38.01 12.43
C ALA A 191 -2.27 38.60 13.79
N TYR A 192 -1.42 38.48 14.82
CA TYR A 192 -1.68 39.00 16.17
C TYR A 192 -0.85 40.26 16.45
N PRO A 193 -1.38 41.48 16.19
CA PRO A 193 -0.65 42.74 16.35
C PRO A 193 -0.27 43.07 17.81
N LEU A 194 -0.86 42.36 18.79
CA LEU A 194 -0.69 42.60 20.23
C LEU A 194 0.73 42.36 20.77
N ARG A 195 1.68 41.84 19.98
CA ARG A 195 3.04 41.53 20.43
C ARG A 195 4.14 42.46 19.89
N GLY A 196 3.78 43.65 19.41
CA GLY A 196 4.77 44.65 18.97
C GLY A 196 5.55 44.16 17.74
N MET A 197 4.89 44.14 16.59
CA MET A 197 5.53 43.69 15.35
C MET A 197 6.63 44.66 14.89
N HIS A 198 7.86 44.16 14.81
CA HIS A 198 8.94 44.84 14.11
C HIS A 198 8.80 44.65 12.59
N ARG A 199 9.04 45.70 11.80
CA ARG A 199 9.08 45.67 10.32
C ARG A 199 9.92 44.52 9.75
N GLY A 200 10.93 44.05 10.49
CA GLY A 200 11.78 42.91 10.09
C GLY A 200 11.02 41.59 9.89
N SER A 201 9.88 41.37 10.55
CA SER A 201 9.13 40.11 10.46
C SER A 201 8.52 39.87 9.08
N TRP A 202 8.06 40.92 8.39
CA TRP A 202 7.51 40.81 7.03
C TRP A 202 8.59 40.46 6.01
N ARG A 203 9.77 41.08 6.10
CA ARG A 203 10.90 40.78 5.21
C ARG A 203 11.29 39.31 5.30
N VAL A 204 11.38 38.77 6.51
CA VAL A 204 11.71 37.35 6.73
C VAL A 204 10.62 36.45 6.16
N PHE A 205 9.35 36.76 6.38
CA PHE A 205 8.24 36.00 5.81
C PHE A 205 8.26 36.01 4.28
N SER A 206 8.47 37.17 3.65
CA SER A 206 8.63 37.27 2.20
C SER A 206 9.80 36.44 1.67
N LEU A 207 10.92 36.39 2.40
CA LEU A 207 12.05 35.52 2.05
C LEU A 207 11.70 34.02 2.16
N LEU A 208 10.88 33.62 3.13
CA LEU A 208 10.37 32.24 3.21
C LEU A 208 9.42 31.93 2.05
N CYS A 209 8.54 32.85 1.66
CA CYS A 209 7.70 32.70 0.47
C CYS A 209 8.55 32.55 -0.80
N LEU A 210 9.60 33.37 -0.95
CA LEU A 210 10.55 33.23 -2.05
C LEU A 210 11.28 31.88 -1.99
N GLY A 211 11.58 31.37 -0.81
CA GLY A 211 12.12 30.03 -0.59
C GLY A 211 11.17 28.95 -1.11
N ALA A 212 9.88 29.05 -0.80
CA ALA A 212 8.86 28.11 -1.30
C ALA A 212 8.75 28.12 -2.83
N VAL A 213 8.74 29.30 -3.45
CA VAL A 213 8.74 29.44 -4.92
C VAL A 213 10.03 28.87 -5.52
N SER A 214 11.17 29.09 -4.87
CA SER A 214 12.47 28.54 -5.31
C SER A 214 12.50 27.02 -5.20
N SER A 215 11.95 26.42 -4.14
CA SER A 215 11.79 24.97 -4.01
C SER A 215 10.91 24.40 -5.12
N LEU A 216 9.80 25.07 -5.42
CA LEU A 216 8.91 24.66 -6.51
C LEU A 216 9.64 24.70 -7.85
N GLY A 217 10.38 25.79 -8.13
CA GLY A 217 11.20 25.90 -9.35
C GLY A 217 12.25 24.80 -9.45
N PHE A 218 12.96 24.50 -8.35
CA PHE A 218 13.94 23.42 -8.31
C PHE A 218 13.29 22.04 -8.55
N TYR A 219 12.21 21.73 -7.84
CA TYR A 219 11.41 20.52 -8.06
C TYR A 219 10.98 20.40 -9.53
N TRP A 220 10.47 21.49 -10.11
CA TRP A 220 9.97 21.51 -11.49
C TRP A 220 11.06 21.21 -12.51
N VAL A 221 12.24 21.80 -12.33
CA VAL A 221 13.42 21.53 -13.18
C VAL A 221 13.88 20.08 -13.04
N CYS A 222 13.98 19.56 -11.81
CA CYS A 222 14.34 18.17 -11.58
C CYS A 222 13.36 17.20 -12.24
N MET A 223 12.05 17.41 -12.07
CA MET A 223 11.02 16.58 -12.70
C MET A 223 11.03 16.72 -14.22
N GLY A 224 11.19 17.93 -14.77
CA GLY A 224 11.28 18.14 -16.22
C GLY A 224 12.44 17.38 -16.86
N TRP A 225 13.55 17.24 -16.12
CA TRP A 225 14.71 16.45 -16.55
C TRP A 225 14.41 14.96 -16.50
N VAL A 226 14.00 14.44 -15.34
CA VAL A 226 13.75 13.00 -15.14
C VAL A 226 12.67 12.47 -16.06
N LEU A 227 11.60 13.23 -16.26
CA LEU A 227 10.46 12.84 -17.09
C LEU A 227 10.75 12.87 -18.60
N GLY A 228 11.98 13.17 -19.01
CA GLY A 228 12.35 13.14 -20.43
C GLY A 228 12.17 11.78 -21.09
N GLY A 229 12.38 10.69 -20.36
CA GLY A 229 12.12 9.34 -20.87
C GLY A 229 10.64 9.02 -21.03
N SER A 230 9.80 9.43 -20.07
CA SER A 230 8.36 9.15 -20.08
C SER A 230 7.58 10.07 -21.04
N TYR A 231 8.04 11.30 -21.24
CA TYR A 231 7.38 12.31 -22.08
C TYR A 231 8.37 12.96 -23.06
N PRO A 232 8.95 12.18 -23.99
CA PRO A 232 10.05 12.65 -24.84
C PRO A 232 9.63 13.76 -25.81
N THR A 233 8.38 13.76 -26.25
CA THR A 233 7.83 14.72 -27.21
C THR A 233 7.40 16.04 -26.56
N LEU A 234 7.29 16.10 -25.23
CA LEU A 234 6.84 17.29 -24.53
C LEU A 234 8.01 18.23 -24.18
N PRO A 235 7.82 19.56 -24.26
CA PRO A 235 8.83 20.53 -23.81
C PRO A 235 9.21 20.32 -22.35
N PHE A 236 10.47 20.54 -22.01
CA PHE A 236 11.07 20.30 -20.69
C PHE A 236 10.20 20.79 -19.52
N LEU A 237 9.72 22.04 -19.57
CA LEU A 237 8.91 22.64 -18.50
C LEU A 237 7.45 22.19 -18.48
N VAL A 238 6.97 21.49 -19.50
CA VAL A 238 5.57 21.00 -19.59
C VAL A 238 5.44 19.60 -19.00
N ARG A 239 6.53 18.81 -18.99
CA ARG A 239 6.51 17.41 -18.52
C ARG A 239 5.98 17.24 -17.09
N PRO A 240 6.35 18.06 -16.08
CA PRO A 240 5.80 17.89 -14.73
C PRO A 240 4.29 18.16 -14.67
N TRP A 241 3.79 19.09 -15.49
CA TRP A 241 2.36 19.37 -15.60
C TRP A 241 1.59 18.17 -16.18
N GLU A 242 2.15 17.55 -17.22
CA GLU A 242 1.57 16.35 -17.84
C GLU A 242 1.53 15.18 -16.85
N GLN A 243 2.59 14.98 -16.07
CA GLN A 243 2.63 13.97 -15.01
C GLN A 243 1.48 14.17 -14.01
N ILE A 244 1.32 15.39 -13.47
CA ILE A 244 0.25 15.73 -12.53
C ILE A 244 -1.13 15.45 -13.15
N THR A 245 -1.31 15.85 -14.41
CA THR A 245 -2.57 15.66 -15.15
C THR A 245 -2.88 14.17 -15.32
N ASN A 246 -1.90 13.36 -15.69
CA ASN A 246 -2.06 11.91 -15.82
C ASN A 246 -2.36 11.23 -14.48
N MET A 247 -1.70 11.62 -13.39
CA MET A 247 -2.00 11.12 -12.06
C MET A 247 -3.44 11.46 -11.65
N LEU A 248 -3.86 12.71 -11.82
CA LEU A 248 -5.24 13.14 -11.52
C LEU A 248 -6.28 12.39 -12.38
N MET A 249 -5.99 12.15 -13.66
CA MET A 249 -6.86 11.36 -14.53
C MET A 249 -6.93 9.90 -14.10
N PHE A 250 -5.81 9.30 -13.68
CA PHE A 250 -5.79 7.93 -13.16
C PHE A 250 -6.75 7.75 -11.99
N TYR A 251 -6.70 8.65 -11.00
CA TYR A 251 -7.61 8.61 -9.85
C TYR A 251 -9.07 8.96 -10.20
N ARG A 252 -9.33 9.76 -11.24
CA ARG A 252 -10.69 10.09 -11.68
C ARG A 252 -11.34 9.01 -12.54
N ARG A 253 -10.58 8.34 -13.41
CA ARG A 253 -11.06 7.33 -14.36
C ARG A 253 -11.33 5.98 -13.73
N SER A 254 -10.75 5.70 -12.58
CA SER A 254 -11.11 4.51 -11.82
C SER A 254 -12.52 4.72 -11.24
N GLU A 255 -13.56 4.35 -12.01
CA GLU A 255 -15.01 4.61 -11.81
C GLU A 255 -15.63 4.05 -10.51
N SER A 256 -14.82 3.63 -9.53
CA SER A 256 -15.30 3.28 -8.20
C SER A 256 -15.45 4.54 -7.33
N PRO A 257 -16.46 4.62 -6.43
CA PRO A 257 -16.55 5.68 -5.42
C PRO A 257 -15.20 5.86 -4.71
N PRO A 258 -14.89 7.04 -4.13
CA PRO A 258 -13.54 7.39 -3.68
C PRO A 258 -12.90 6.18 -3.02
N TYR A 259 -11.76 5.72 -3.58
CA TYR A 259 -11.11 4.44 -3.24
C TYR A 259 -11.04 4.24 -1.72
N PHE A 260 -10.94 5.36 -1.02
CA PHE A 260 -10.94 5.44 0.42
C PHE A 260 -12.01 6.41 0.93
N PRO A 261 -12.80 5.99 1.92
CA PRO A 261 -13.77 6.85 2.55
C PRO A 261 -13.09 8.00 3.31
N VAL A 262 -13.73 9.18 3.38
CA VAL A 262 -13.22 10.33 4.16
C VAL A 262 -12.95 9.96 5.62
N TRP A 263 -13.71 9.02 6.18
CA TRP A 263 -13.53 8.54 7.54
C TRP A 263 -12.33 7.61 7.76
N VAL A 264 -11.58 7.23 6.71
CA VAL A 264 -10.47 6.26 6.79
C VAL A 264 -9.44 6.68 7.85
N TYR A 265 -9.11 7.97 7.94
CA TYR A 265 -8.20 8.46 8.96
C TYR A 265 -8.78 8.37 10.36
N VAL A 266 -10.01 8.86 10.55
CA VAL A 266 -10.68 8.88 11.85
C VAL A 266 -10.84 7.47 12.40
N ARG A 267 -11.25 6.51 11.57
CA ARG A 267 -11.47 5.12 11.99
C ARG A 267 -10.18 4.40 12.36
N ASN A 268 -9.04 4.80 11.77
CA ASN A 268 -7.74 4.18 12.02
C ASN A 268 -6.84 4.98 12.97
N LEU A 269 -7.35 6.05 13.59
CA LEU A 269 -6.60 6.83 14.59
C LEU A 269 -5.95 5.99 15.69
N PRO A 270 -6.60 4.95 16.27
CA PRO A 270 -5.96 4.12 17.29
C PRO A 270 -4.65 3.45 16.85
N PHE A 271 -4.51 3.15 15.54
CA PHE A 271 -3.29 2.56 14.99
C PHE A 271 -2.12 3.56 14.89
N TYR A 272 -2.35 4.83 15.20
CA TYR A 272 -1.34 5.88 15.40
C TYR A 272 -0.96 6.08 16.86
N GLY A 273 -1.45 5.22 17.76
CA GLY A 273 -1.23 5.28 19.20
C GLY A 273 -2.42 5.90 19.91
N VAL A 274 -3.08 5.11 20.76
CA VAL A 274 -4.19 5.56 21.60
C VAL A 274 -3.73 6.67 22.52
N LEU A 275 -2.55 6.52 23.13
CA LEU A 275 -2.00 7.56 24.02
C LEU A 275 -1.74 8.87 23.26
N MET A 276 -1.18 8.78 22.06
CA MET A 276 -0.94 9.96 21.21
C MET A 276 -2.25 10.66 20.88
N CYS A 277 -3.29 9.91 20.47
CA CYS A 277 -4.60 10.45 20.14
C CYS A 277 -5.29 11.11 21.34
N MET A 278 -5.17 10.55 22.54
CA MET A 278 -5.70 11.15 23.77
C MET A 278 -5.00 12.48 24.12
N LEU A 279 -3.72 12.61 23.79
CA LEU A 279 -2.90 13.75 24.18
C LEU A 279 -2.76 14.84 23.11
N VAL A 280 -3.03 14.54 21.82
CA VAL A 280 -2.78 15.49 20.73
C VAL A 280 -3.66 16.74 20.84
N VAL A 281 -4.93 16.61 21.21
CA VAL A 281 -5.84 17.75 21.38
C VAL A 281 -5.38 18.67 22.51
N PRO A 282 -5.18 18.21 23.76
CA PRO A 282 -4.70 19.10 24.82
C PRO A 282 -3.27 19.62 24.54
N ALA A 283 -2.43 18.84 23.85
CA ALA A 283 -1.14 19.29 23.36
C ALA A 283 -1.25 20.45 22.36
N LEU A 284 -2.18 20.40 21.41
CA LEU A 284 -2.43 21.48 20.46
C LEU A 284 -2.85 22.77 21.18
N PHE A 285 -3.79 22.69 22.13
CA PHE A 285 -4.20 23.85 22.93
C PHE A 285 -3.03 24.47 23.69
N LYS A 286 -2.18 23.64 24.29
CA LYS A 286 -0.97 24.10 24.98
C LYS A 286 0.06 24.70 24.02
N ALA A 287 0.30 24.06 22.89
CA ALA A 287 1.27 24.48 21.88
C ALA A 287 0.89 25.81 21.24
N LEU A 288 -0.41 26.03 20.93
CA LEU A 288 -0.93 27.29 20.40
C LEU A 288 -0.77 28.47 21.38
N ARG A 289 -0.68 28.20 22.68
CA ARG A 289 -0.40 29.22 23.72
C ARG A 289 1.08 29.30 24.11
N GLY A 290 1.92 28.42 23.54
CA GLY A 290 3.30 28.25 23.91
C GLY A 290 4.28 29.18 23.18
N THR A 291 5.50 28.67 22.98
CA THR A 291 6.53 29.37 22.21
C THR A 291 6.15 29.47 20.73
N ARG A 292 6.74 30.42 20.00
CA ARG A 292 6.50 30.59 18.55
C ARG A 292 6.77 29.31 17.75
N PHE A 293 7.81 28.57 18.14
CA PHE A 293 8.11 27.28 17.55
C PHE A 293 6.97 26.26 17.75
N MET A 294 6.48 26.11 18.98
CA MET A 294 5.37 25.19 19.27
C MET A 294 4.08 25.60 18.56
N GLN A 295 3.80 26.90 18.46
CA GLN A 295 2.69 27.42 17.66
C GLN A 295 2.83 27.03 16.18
N SER A 296 4.03 27.17 15.63
CA SER A 296 4.31 26.82 14.23
C SER A 296 4.13 25.31 13.98
N VAL A 297 4.61 24.47 14.90
CA VAL A 297 4.41 23.01 14.84
C VAL A 297 2.92 22.66 14.91
N ALA A 298 2.15 23.28 15.82
CA ALA A 298 0.71 23.03 15.95
C ALA A 298 -0.06 23.41 14.69
N VAL A 299 0.21 24.59 14.11
CA VAL A 299 -0.42 25.03 12.86
C VAL A 299 -0.02 24.12 11.70
N ALA A 300 1.27 23.79 11.57
CA ALA A 300 1.75 22.90 10.52
C ALA A 300 1.11 21.51 10.58
N TRP A 301 0.93 20.97 11.79
CA TRP A 301 0.22 19.71 12.03
C TRP A 301 -1.26 19.82 11.61
N LEU A 302 -1.97 20.87 12.04
CA LEU A 302 -3.37 21.09 11.68
C LEU A 302 -3.57 21.24 10.17
N VAL A 303 -2.75 22.06 9.50
CA VAL A 303 -2.78 22.24 8.04
C VAL A 303 -2.59 20.90 7.32
N SER A 304 -1.66 20.08 7.81
CA SER A 304 -1.38 18.77 7.22
C SER A 304 -2.54 17.80 7.39
N VAL A 305 -3.17 17.76 8.57
CA VAL A 305 -4.38 16.95 8.80
C VAL A 305 -5.52 17.38 7.89
N VAL A 306 -5.74 18.69 7.72
CA VAL A 306 -6.75 19.21 6.80
C VAL A 306 -6.44 18.81 5.36
N ALA A 307 -5.19 18.97 4.91
CA ALA A 307 -4.77 18.58 3.57
C ALA A 307 -5.02 17.09 3.28
N LEU A 308 -4.72 16.21 4.25
CA LEU A 308 -5.00 14.78 4.14
C LEU A 308 -6.48 14.47 3.92
N HIS A 309 -7.39 15.22 4.55
CA HIS A 309 -8.82 15.02 4.32
C HIS A 309 -9.30 15.56 2.96
N VAL A 310 -8.63 16.59 2.44
CA VAL A 310 -8.96 17.21 1.16
C VAL A 310 -8.46 16.37 -0.03
N TYR A 311 -7.34 15.66 0.11
CA TYR A 311 -6.85 14.79 -0.97
C TYR A 311 -7.84 13.65 -1.27
N ASP A 312 -8.00 13.36 -2.57
CA ASP A 312 -8.85 12.26 -3.04
C ASP A 312 -8.18 10.89 -2.78
N ASP A 313 -6.85 10.85 -2.89
CA ASP A 313 -6.04 9.70 -2.54
C ASP A 313 -5.76 9.70 -1.02
N ARG A 314 -6.35 8.73 -0.30
CA ARG A 314 -6.29 8.68 1.16
C ARG A 314 -5.87 7.30 1.66
N GLU A 315 -4.59 7.12 1.90
CA GLU A 315 -4.11 5.88 2.49
C GLU A 315 -3.82 6.09 3.96
N VAL A 316 -4.05 5.07 4.79
CA VAL A 316 -3.85 5.20 6.24
C VAL A 316 -2.42 5.65 6.50
N ARG A 317 -1.43 5.04 5.83
CA ARG A 317 0.01 5.36 5.95
C ARG A 317 0.37 6.83 5.81
N TYR A 318 -0.46 7.68 5.18
CA TYR A 318 -0.16 9.10 5.06
C TYR A 318 -0.14 9.84 6.39
N LEU A 319 -0.73 9.29 7.46
CA LEU A 319 -0.59 9.86 8.79
C LEU A 319 0.82 9.63 9.39
N ALA A 320 1.63 8.72 8.82
CA ALA A 320 2.94 8.39 9.36
C ALA A 320 3.93 9.57 9.32
N PHE A 321 3.84 10.47 8.33
CA PHE A 321 4.73 11.64 8.28
C PHE A 321 4.44 12.63 9.42
N LEU A 322 3.28 12.53 10.08
CA LEU A 322 2.96 13.37 11.23
C LEU A 322 3.61 12.88 12.53
N MET A 323 4.13 11.65 12.58
CA MET A 323 4.70 11.06 13.81
C MET A 323 5.72 11.98 14.50
N PRO A 324 6.70 12.59 13.80
CA PRO A 324 7.67 13.48 14.45
C PRO A 324 7.03 14.74 15.03
N LEU A 325 6.08 15.35 14.30
CA LEU A 325 5.37 16.54 14.78
C LEU A 325 4.48 16.19 15.98
N SER A 326 3.80 15.04 15.94
CA SER A 326 3.02 14.52 17.06
C SER A 326 3.88 14.34 18.30
N ALA A 327 5.09 13.77 18.15
CA ALA A 327 6.04 13.59 19.26
C ALA A 327 6.46 14.93 19.89
N VAL A 328 6.74 15.94 19.04
CA VAL A 328 7.06 17.30 19.50
C VAL A 328 5.87 17.94 20.22
N LEU A 329 4.64 17.77 19.71
CA LEU A 329 3.43 18.34 20.28
C LEU A 329 3.12 17.74 21.66
N ILE A 330 3.08 16.42 21.78
CA ILE A 330 2.69 15.75 23.04
C ILE A 330 3.81 15.79 24.09
N GLY A 331 5.08 15.92 23.69
CA GLY A 331 6.23 15.91 24.59
C GLY A 331 6.09 16.84 25.81
N PRO A 332 5.84 18.14 25.63
CA PRO A 332 5.68 19.07 26.74
C PRO A 332 4.51 18.76 27.69
N ILE A 333 3.42 18.15 27.21
CA ILE A 333 2.29 17.82 28.09
C ILE A 333 2.59 16.53 28.88
N VAL A 334 3.19 15.54 28.24
CA VAL A 334 3.64 14.29 28.89
C VAL A 334 4.67 14.60 29.97
N VAL A 335 5.63 15.48 29.71
CA VAL A 335 6.63 15.89 30.71
C VAL A 335 6.01 16.58 31.90
N ASP A 336 5.06 17.50 31.68
CA ASP A 336 4.45 18.25 32.78
C ASP A 336 3.51 17.37 33.61
N TRP A 337 2.65 16.59 32.97
CA TRP A 337 1.73 15.68 33.66
C TRP A 337 2.45 14.50 34.31
N GLY A 338 3.51 14.00 33.67
CA GLY A 338 4.33 12.91 34.17
C GLY A 338 5.16 13.24 35.41
N ARG A 339 5.17 14.49 35.87
CA ARG A 339 5.69 14.86 37.21
C ARG A 339 4.81 14.28 38.32
N ARG A 340 3.53 14.06 38.04
CA ARG A 340 2.60 13.40 38.95
C ARG A 340 2.60 11.90 38.67
N ARG A 341 2.87 11.09 39.70
CA ARG A 341 3.09 9.65 39.57
C ARG A 341 1.85 8.92 39.07
N ASP A 342 0.67 9.31 39.53
CA ASP A 342 -0.64 8.83 39.09
C ASP A 342 -0.80 8.98 37.56
N TYR A 343 -0.59 10.18 37.02
CA TYR A 343 -0.70 10.40 35.57
C TYR A 343 0.36 9.64 34.77
N LEU A 344 1.60 9.58 35.26
CA LEU A 344 2.64 8.80 34.59
C LEU A 344 2.28 7.32 34.51
N ILE A 345 1.78 6.73 35.60
CA ILE A 345 1.34 5.34 35.62
C ILE A 345 0.20 5.13 34.61
N THR A 346 -0.82 6.01 34.61
CA THR A 346 -1.91 5.92 33.63
C THR A 346 -1.40 5.98 32.19
N MET A 347 -0.51 6.91 31.86
CA MET A 347 0.07 7.01 30.52
C MET A 347 0.87 5.75 30.16
N VAL A 348 1.67 5.21 31.08
CA VAL A 348 2.41 3.96 30.85
C VAL A 348 1.46 2.78 30.63
N CYS A 349 0.37 2.67 31.39
CA CYS A 349 -0.63 1.61 31.18
C CYS A 349 -1.27 1.68 29.79
N VAL A 350 -1.66 2.88 29.33
CA VAL A 350 -2.20 3.06 27.97
C VAL A 350 -1.13 2.74 26.93
N LEU A 351 0.11 3.20 27.13
CA LEU A 351 1.22 2.90 26.23
C LEU A 351 1.51 1.40 26.14
N CYS A 352 1.36 0.62 27.22
CA CYS A 352 1.50 -0.83 27.18
C CYS A 352 0.47 -1.49 26.25
N ILE A 353 -0.73 -0.92 26.11
CA ILE A 353 -1.74 -1.38 25.14
C ILE A 353 -1.28 -1.06 23.72
N ASP A 354 -0.79 0.15 23.47
CA ASP A 354 -0.26 0.54 22.16
C ASP A 354 0.92 -0.37 21.74
N VAL A 355 1.82 -0.65 22.68
CA VAL A 355 2.99 -1.52 22.47
C VAL A 355 2.58 -2.97 22.24
N SER A 356 1.58 -3.51 22.95
CA SER A 356 1.16 -4.91 22.73
C SER A 356 0.57 -5.12 21.34
N VAL A 357 -0.26 -4.19 20.86
CA VAL A 357 -0.81 -4.20 19.50
C VAL A 357 0.32 -4.05 18.47
N SER A 358 1.27 -3.15 18.72
CA SER A 358 2.44 -2.94 17.85
C SER A 358 3.38 -4.14 17.78
N ILE A 359 3.57 -4.88 18.89
CA ILE A 359 4.37 -6.11 18.92
C ILE A 359 3.72 -7.20 18.07
N SER A 360 2.39 -7.35 18.15
CA SER A 360 1.67 -8.30 17.29
C SER A 360 1.90 -7.99 15.81
N GLU A 361 1.86 -6.71 15.45
CA GLU A 361 2.15 -6.28 14.08
C GLU A 361 3.60 -6.52 13.67
N ALA A 362 4.54 -6.19 14.55
CA ALA A 362 5.97 -6.39 14.33
C ALA A 362 6.31 -7.88 14.10
N ALA A 363 5.59 -8.80 14.76
CA ALA A 363 5.77 -10.23 14.59
C ALA A 363 5.27 -10.75 13.23
N HIS A 364 4.20 -10.16 12.68
CA HIS A 364 3.63 -10.61 11.41
C HIS A 364 4.58 -10.52 10.22
N VAL A 365 5.51 -9.57 10.24
CA VAL A 365 6.53 -9.45 9.19
C VAL A 365 7.36 -10.72 9.02
N PHE A 366 7.49 -11.53 10.07
CA PHE A 366 8.22 -12.80 10.04
C PHE A 366 7.36 -14.01 9.63
N ASP A 367 6.09 -13.80 9.25
CA ASP A 367 5.27 -14.88 8.70
C ASP A 367 5.92 -15.42 7.41
N PRO A 368 5.85 -16.75 7.14
CA PRO A 368 6.50 -17.36 5.98
C PRO A 368 6.11 -16.75 4.63
N PHE A 369 4.91 -16.19 4.53
CA PHE A 369 4.44 -15.46 3.34
C PHE A 369 5.41 -14.34 2.91
N TYR A 370 5.94 -13.59 3.87
CA TYR A 370 6.77 -12.42 3.58
C TYR A 370 8.23 -12.76 3.28
N GLY A 371 8.74 -13.86 3.82
CA GLY A 371 10.14 -14.29 3.64
C GLY A 371 10.36 -15.38 2.61
N ARG A 372 9.29 -16.06 2.16
CA ARG A 372 9.31 -17.00 1.04
C ARG A 372 8.43 -16.44 -0.05
N SER A 373 8.98 -15.52 -0.83
CA SER A 373 8.25 -14.84 -1.89
C SER A 373 7.69 -15.85 -2.90
N GLN A 374 6.41 -16.16 -2.77
CA GLN A 374 5.66 -16.93 -3.77
C GLN A 374 5.71 -16.23 -5.12
N LEU A 375 5.76 -14.89 -5.10
CA LEU A 375 6.02 -14.06 -6.25
C LEU A 375 7.37 -14.42 -6.89
N ARG A 376 8.45 -14.48 -6.11
CA ARG A 376 9.75 -14.89 -6.65
C ARG A 376 9.70 -16.27 -7.27
N GLN A 377 9.12 -17.26 -6.58
CA GLN A 377 8.96 -18.61 -7.15
C GLN A 377 8.16 -18.62 -8.46
N MET A 378 7.09 -17.79 -8.54
CA MET A 378 6.31 -17.61 -9.75
C MET A 378 7.11 -16.92 -10.87
N LEU A 379 7.98 -15.96 -10.52
CA LEU A 379 8.80 -15.22 -11.47
C LEU A 379 10.07 -15.93 -11.88
N ASP A 380 10.64 -16.82 -11.05
CA ASP A 380 11.82 -17.63 -11.36
C ASP A 380 11.55 -18.51 -12.59
N VAL A 381 10.32 -18.99 -12.72
CA VAL A 381 9.80 -19.67 -13.92
C VAL A 381 9.89 -18.80 -15.17
N LEU A 382 9.67 -17.49 -15.03
CA LEU A 382 9.78 -16.52 -16.11
C LEU A 382 11.22 -16.02 -16.31
N ALA A 383 12.13 -16.31 -15.38
CA ALA A 383 13.52 -15.87 -15.43
C ALA A 383 14.43 -16.87 -16.14
N ASP A 384 13.94 -18.07 -16.48
CA ASP A 384 14.75 -19.12 -17.12
C ASP A 384 15.34 -18.64 -18.46
N ASP A 385 16.65 -18.36 -18.44
CA ASP A 385 17.46 -17.87 -19.57
C ASP A 385 17.92 -19.03 -20.50
N SER A 386 17.51 -20.28 -20.24
CA SER A 386 17.92 -21.45 -21.03
C SER A 386 17.27 -21.53 -22.43
N GLY A 387 16.39 -20.59 -22.79
CA GLY A 387 15.71 -20.53 -24.09
C GLY A 387 15.41 -19.10 -24.58
N PRO A 388 14.89 -18.95 -25.82
CA PRO A 388 14.43 -17.66 -26.32
C PRO A 388 13.38 -17.09 -25.36
N ARG A 389 13.58 -15.87 -24.86
CA ARG A 389 12.69 -15.22 -23.90
C ARG A 389 11.30 -15.08 -24.50
N LEU A 390 10.43 -15.99 -24.12
CA LEU A 390 9.05 -16.08 -24.59
C LEU A 390 8.26 -14.85 -24.13
N PRO A 391 7.36 -14.30 -24.96
CA PRO A 391 6.50 -13.22 -24.52
C PRO A 391 5.61 -13.71 -23.37
N VAL A 392 5.46 -12.86 -22.36
CA VAL A 392 4.64 -13.09 -21.17
C VAL A 392 3.37 -12.28 -21.31
N TRP A 393 2.24 -12.98 -21.36
CA TRP A 393 0.95 -12.35 -21.58
C TRP A 393 0.15 -12.29 -20.29
N PHE A 394 -0.37 -11.10 -19.96
CA PHE A 394 -1.25 -10.83 -18.82
C PHE A 394 -2.66 -10.53 -19.31
N ALA A 395 -3.68 -11.12 -18.67
CA ALA A 395 -5.06 -10.75 -18.91
C ALA A 395 -5.37 -9.37 -18.31
N LYS A 396 -6.23 -8.60 -19.00
CA LYS A 396 -6.67 -7.25 -18.62
C LYS A 396 -7.03 -7.14 -17.13
N ASP A 397 -6.50 -6.10 -16.48
CA ASP A 397 -6.79 -5.74 -15.08
C ASP A 397 -6.44 -6.81 -14.02
N ASN A 398 -5.79 -7.90 -14.44
CA ASN A 398 -5.36 -8.98 -13.55
C ASN A 398 -3.86 -8.89 -13.28
N TYR A 399 -3.49 -7.96 -12.41
CA TYR A 399 -2.16 -8.00 -11.80
C TYR A 399 -2.07 -9.22 -10.89
N PRO A 400 -0.92 -9.92 -10.82
CA PRO A 400 -0.62 -10.81 -9.73
C PRO A 400 -0.79 -10.07 -8.40
N VAL A 401 -1.86 -10.37 -7.66
CA VAL A 401 -2.13 -9.86 -6.32
C VAL A 401 -1.92 -11.01 -5.34
N PHE A 402 -1.05 -10.78 -4.36
CA PHE A 402 -0.74 -11.68 -3.28
C PHE A 402 -1.29 -11.07 -1.99
N LEU A 403 -2.14 -11.83 -1.33
CA LEU A 403 -2.68 -11.44 -0.03
C LEU A 403 -2.13 -12.37 1.04
N PRO A 404 -1.59 -11.84 2.14
CA PRO A 404 -1.27 -12.66 3.29
C PRO A 404 -2.58 -13.23 3.87
N PRO A 405 -2.50 -14.39 4.55
CA PRO A 405 -3.69 -15.04 5.11
C PRO A 405 -4.35 -14.20 6.22
N GLN A 406 -3.62 -13.27 6.84
CA GLN A 406 -4.15 -12.41 7.88
C GLN A 406 -4.84 -11.18 7.31
N ASN A 407 -6.09 -10.98 7.73
CA ASN A 407 -6.86 -9.78 7.40
C ASN A 407 -6.15 -8.51 7.86
N SER A 408 -6.28 -7.45 7.05
CA SER A 408 -5.88 -6.11 7.44
C SER A 408 -6.70 -5.64 8.66
N PRO A 409 -6.07 -5.22 9.76
CA PRO A 409 -6.77 -4.58 10.87
C PRO A 409 -7.14 -3.12 10.55
N LEU A 410 -6.60 -2.54 9.46
CA LEU A 410 -6.85 -1.16 9.06
C LEU A 410 -8.16 -1.06 8.26
N ALA A 411 -9.20 -0.55 8.91
CA ALA A 411 -10.54 -0.51 8.34
C ALA A 411 -10.63 0.49 7.19
N GLY A 412 -11.05 0.01 6.01
CA GLY A 412 -11.21 0.85 4.81
C GLY A 412 -9.90 1.17 4.09
N ASP A 413 -8.75 0.70 4.61
CA ASP A 413 -7.50 0.70 3.84
C ASP A 413 -7.42 -0.59 3.02
N ARG A 414 -7.65 -0.45 1.72
CA ARG A 414 -7.66 -1.58 0.77
C ARG A 414 -6.26 -2.03 0.37
N PHE A 415 -5.23 -1.20 0.59
CA PHE A 415 -3.87 -1.50 0.14
C PHE A 415 -2.96 -1.97 1.27
N HIS A 416 -3.39 -1.84 2.52
CA HIS A 416 -2.68 -2.46 3.63
C HIS A 416 -2.60 -3.97 3.42
N ARG A 417 -1.35 -4.47 3.37
CA ARG A 417 -1.01 -5.88 3.11
C ARG A 417 -1.46 -6.41 1.74
N LEU A 418 -1.64 -5.52 0.76
CA LEU A 418 -1.91 -5.91 -0.61
C LEU A 418 -0.61 -5.79 -1.42
N PHE A 419 -0.07 -6.93 -1.84
CA PHE A 419 1.18 -7.01 -2.60
C PHE A 419 0.84 -7.33 -4.04
N TYR A 420 1.24 -6.47 -4.97
CA TYR A 420 0.96 -6.73 -6.38
C TYR A 420 2.06 -6.18 -7.26
N VAL A 421 2.24 -6.86 -8.39
CA VAL A 421 3.32 -6.58 -9.33
C VAL A 421 2.71 -6.33 -10.69
N ALA A 422 2.92 -5.13 -11.23
CA ALA A 422 2.48 -4.85 -12.58
C ALA A 422 3.38 -5.55 -13.62
N PRO A 423 2.85 -5.85 -14.81
CA PRO A 423 3.60 -6.40 -15.94
C PRO A 423 4.88 -5.62 -16.24
N PHE A 424 4.84 -4.29 -16.15
CA PHE A 424 6.02 -3.47 -16.37
C PHE A 424 7.08 -3.61 -15.26
N HIS A 425 6.68 -3.89 -14.01
CA HIS A 425 7.64 -4.23 -12.95
C HIS A 425 8.37 -5.52 -13.31
N ILE A 426 7.64 -6.54 -13.76
CA ILE A 426 8.23 -7.82 -14.19
C ILE A 426 9.18 -7.61 -15.37
N ALA A 427 8.76 -6.80 -16.35
CA ALA A 427 9.59 -6.48 -17.50
C ALA A 427 10.91 -5.81 -17.09
N ILE A 428 10.84 -4.79 -16.24
CA ILE A 428 12.02 -4.02 -15.79
C ILE A 428 12.91 -4.88 -14.88
N LEU A 429 12.34 -5.57 -13.90
CA LEU A 429 13.09 -6.34 -12.91
C LEU A 429 13.80 -7.53 -13.56
N LEU A 430 13.15 -8.24 -14.49
CA LEU A 430 13.75 -9.35 -15.24
C LEU A 430 14.58 -8.90 -16.45
N GLY A 431 14.73 -7.59 -16.69
CA GLY A 431 15.47 -7.05 -17.83
C GLY A 431 14.93 -7.53 -19.18
N ARG A 432 13.61 -7.69 -19.29
CA ARG A 432 12.92 -8.10 -20.51
C ARG A 432 12.68 -6.90 -21.41
N ALA A 433 12.81 -7.10 -22.73
CA ALA A 433 12.65 -6.03 -23.70
C ALA A 433 11.22 -5.47 -23.69
N PRO A 434 11.02 -4.16 -23.92
CA PRO A 434 9.69 -3.59 -24.06
C PRO A 434 8.83 -4.38 -25.07
N GLY A 435 7.57 -4.66 -24.72
CA GLY A 435 6.67 -5.44 -25.57
C GLY A 435 6.81 -6.96 -25.48
N THR A 436 7.78 -7.49 -24.74
CA THR A 436 7.83 -8.94 -24.42
C THR A 436 7.01 -9.30 -23.19
N VAL A 437 6.51 -8.30 -22.45
CA VAL A 437 5.51 -8.48 -21.41
C VAL A 437 4.31 -7.63 -21.79
N VAL A 438 3.21 -8.28 -22.15
CA VAL A 438 2.07 -7.62 -22.80
C VAL A 438 0.80 -7.84 -22.01
N ASN A 439 0.07 -6.75 -21.77
CA ASN A 439 -1.31 -6.80 -21.31
C ASN A 439 -2.24 -7.04 -22.50
N ILE A 440 -2.97 -8.15 -22.47
CA ILE A 440 -4.03 -8.45 -23.43
C ILE A 440 -5.36 -7.96 -22.88
N TYR A 441 -5.93 -6.99 -23.58
CA TYR A 441 -7.20 -6.35 -23.24
C TYR A 441 -8.44 -7.13 -23.69
N ASP A 442 -8.29 -8.09 -24.61
CA ASP A 442 -9.38 -8.87 -25.19
C ASP A 442 -9.07 -10.37 -25.10
N PHE A 443 -9.92 -11.13 -24.41
CA PHE A 443 -9.77 -12.58 -24.29
C PHE A 443 -9.84 -13.31 -25.65
N LYS A 444 -10.55 -12.76 -26.64
CA LYS A 444 -10.54 -13.32 -28.00
C LYS A 444 -9.19 -13.11 -28.69
N TYR A 445 -8.53 -12.00 -28.40
CA TYR A 445 -7.16 -11.76 -28.84
C TYR A 445 -6.18 -12.71 -28.15
N LEU A 446 -6.40 -13.00 -26.86
CA LEU A 446 -5.62 -14.01 -26.13
C LEU A 446 -5.68 -15.38 -26.82
N GLN A 447 -6.88 -15.83 -27.20
CA GLN A 447 -7.07 -17.09 -27.92
C GLN A 447 -6.41 -17.09 -29.30
N ARG A 448 -6.40 -15.94 -30.00
CA ARG A 448 -5.74 -15.81 -31.30
C ARG A 448 -4.23 -15.85 -31.18
N VAL A 449 -3.65 -15.06 -30.29
CA VAL A 449 -2.21 -15.07 -29.98
C VAL A 449 -1.79 -16.47 -29.51
N ALA A 450 -2.66 -17.11 -28.71
CA ALA A 450 -2.48 -18.49 -28.30
C ALA A 450 -2.45 -19.47 -29.50
N GLY A 451 -3.16 -19.19 -30.59
CA GLY A 451 -3.07 -19.99 -31.82
C GLY A 451 -1.80 -19.74 -32.65
N GLU A 452 -1.30 -18.50 -32.63
CA GLU A 452 -0.24 -18.02 -33.52
C GLU A 452 1.19 -18.20 -32.96
N GLU A 453 1.36 -18.18 -31.64
CA GLU A 453 2.67 -18.27 -30.98
C GLU A 453 2.82 -19.49 -30.04
N PRO A 454 2.84 -20.73 -30.57
CA PRO A 454 2.80 -21.97 -29.80
C PRO A 454 4.05 -22.26 -28.94
N ARG A 455 4.95 -21.28 -28.82
CA ARG A 455 6.07 -21.33 -27.88
C ARG A 455 5.97 -20.25 -26.81
N SER A 456 4.98 -19.37 -26.78
CA SER A 456 4.94 -18.29 -25.79
C SER A 456 4.56 -18.76 -24.37
N ALA A 457 4.79 -17.95 -23.35
CA ALA A 457 4.42 -18.25 -21.97
C ALA A 457 3.17 -17.44 -21.60
N LEU A 458 2.04 -18.13 -21.41
CA LEU A 458 0.81 -17.48 -21.00
C LEU A 458 0.68 -17.51 -19.48
N LEU A 459 0.84 -16.34 -18.83
CA LEU A 459 0.55 -16.19 -17.41
C LEU A 459 -0.89 -15.70 -17.23
N MET A 460 -1.82 -16.64 -17.22
CA MET A 460 -3.23 -16.33 -16.94
C MET A 460 -3.47 -16.31 -15.43
N VAL A 461 -3.27 -15.16 -14.80
CA VAL A 461 -3.73 -14.94 -13.43
C VAL A 461 -5.20 -14.57 -13.50
N THR A 462 -6.08 -15.48 -13.09
CA THR A 462 -7.53 -15.25 -13.14
C THR A 462 -8.07 -14.55 -11.90
N CYS A 463 -7.40 -14.63 -10.75
CA CYS A 463 -7.83 -14.04 -9.48
C CYS A 463 -6.65 -13.87 -8.49
N THR A 464 -6.91 -13.13 -7.41
CA THR A 464 -6.09 -12.98 -6.19
C THR A 464 -5.54 -14.31 -5.66
N ILE A 465 -4.24 -14.38 -5.37
CA ILE A 465 -3.54 -15.57 -4.88
C ILE A 465 -3.52 -15.53 -3.34
N TYR A 466 -4.25 -16.46 -2.70
CA TYR A 466 -4.46 -16.48 -1.24
C TYR A 466 -3.60 -17.51 -0.47
N SER A 467 -2.85 -18.40 -1.14
CA SER A 467 -2.08 -19.45 -0.46
C SER A 467 -1.02 -20.08 -1.39
N SER A 468 -0.20 -20.98 -0.84
CA SER A 468 0.89 -21.69 -1.53
C SER A 468 0.46 -22.15 -2.92
N LEU A 469 1.13 -21.63 -3.95
CA LEU A 469 0.89 -22.09 -5.32
C LEU A 469 1.03 -23.61 -5.38
N SER A 470 -0.06 -24.31 -5.67
CA SER A 470 0.01 -25.56 -6.42
C SER A 470 0.05 -25.18 -7.89
N LEU A 471 1.25 -25.13 -8.47
CA LEU A 471 1.39 -25.06 -9.91
C LEU A 471 0.78 -26.35 -10.46
N SER A 472 -0.37 -26.25 -11.14
CA SER A 472 -0.91 -27.41 -11.86
C SER A 472 0.03 -27.72 -13.02
N PRO A 473 0.60 -28.94 -13.09
CA PRO A 473 1.44 -29.34 -14.22
C PRO A 473 0.64 -29.57 -15.50
N GLU A 474 -0.70 -29.66 -15.42
CA GLU A 474 -1.54 -29.94 -16.57
C GLU A 474 -2.17 -28.64 -17.13
N PRO A 475 -1.91 -28.31 -18.41
CA PRO A 475 -2.55 -27.17 -19.07
C PRO A 475 -4.06 -27.40 -19.19
N PRO A 476 -4.90 -26.34 -19.22
CA PRO A 476 -6.30 -26.47 -19.57
C PRO A 476 -6.42 -27.20 -20.92
N THR A 477 -7.37 -28.13 -21.01
CA THR A 477 -7.57 -29.12 -22.11
C THR A 477 -7.84 -28.53 -23.51
N ASN A 478 -7.69 -27.22 -23.71
CA ASN A 478 -7.78 -26.52 -24.98
C ASN A 478 -6.54 -25.61 -25.26
N LEU A 479 -5.47 -25.73 -24.46
CA LEU A 479 -4.26 -24.91 -24.53
C LEU A 479 -2.98 -25.77 -24.57
N ASP A 480 -3.08 -26.97 -25.16
CA ASP A 480 -2.03 -28.01 -25.22
C ASP A 480 -0.66 -27.57 -25.79
N LYS A 481 -0.56 -26.33 -26.28
CA LYS A 481 0.64 -25.71 -26.87
C LYS A 481 1.35 -24.73 -25.93
N TYR A 482 0.88 -24.53 -24.71
CA TYR A 482 1.44 -23.58 -23.74
C TYR A 482 1.97 -24.27 -22.50
N ALA A 483 3.10 -23.79 -21.98
CA ALA A 483 3.39 -23.93 -20.55
C ALA A 483 2.42 -23.00 -19.79
N VAL A 484 1.23 -23.53 -19.46
CA VAL A 484 0.25 -22.79 -18.67
C VAL A 484 0.59 -22.94 -17.21
N TYR A 485 1.23 -21.91 -16.64
CA TYR A 485 1.34 -21.79 -15.19
C TYR A 485 0.01 -21.25 -14.66
N ALA A 486 -0.95 -22.16 -14.50
CA ALA A 486 -2.19 -21.84 -13.80
C ALA A 486 -1.89 -21.84 -12.30
N CYS A 487 -1.76 -20.66 -11.71
CA CYS A 487 -1.99 -20.51 -10.28
C CYS A 487 -3.48 -20.73 -10.04
N GLN A 488 -3.89 -21.95 -9.72
CA GLN A 488 -5.19 -22.12 -9.08
C GLN A 488 -5.06 -21.55 -7.67
N ALA A 489 -5.56 -20.33 -7.48
CA ALA A 489 -6.09 -19.98 -6.18
C ALA A 489 -7.17 -21.03 -5.87
N GLU A 490 -7.19 -21.61 -4.67
CA GLU A 490 -8.36 -22.34 -4.21
C GLU A 490 -9.56 -21.42 -4.40
N ARG A 491 -10.38 -21.71 -5.42
CA ARG A 491 -11.68 -21.08 -5.55
C ARG A 491 -12.40 -21.47 -4.27
N LEU A 492 -12.87 -20.47 -3.53
CA LEU A 492 -13.98 -20.67 -2.62
C LEU A 492 -15.15 -21.15 -3.53
N ALA A 493 -15.33 -22.47 -3.60
CA ALA A 493 -16.45 -23.06 -4.30
C ALA A 493 -17.68 -22.72 -3.46
N VAL A 494 -18.33 -21.61 -3.81
CA VAL A 494 -19.68 -21.35 -3.34
C VAL A 494 -20.57 -22.31 -4.11
N THR A 495 -20.81 -23.48 -3.53
CA THR A 495 -21.82 -24.41 -4.04
C THR A 495 -23.17 -23.73 -3.83
N VAL A 496 -23.71 -23.13 -4.87
CA VAL A 496 -25.12 -22.74 -4.88
C VAL A 496 -25.90 -24.05 -5.00
N GLY A 497 -26.37 -24.56 -3.86
CA GLY A 497 -27.35 -25.63 -3.84
C GLY A 497 -28.64 -25.10 -4.41
N VAL A 498 -28.92 -25.38 -5.69
CA VAL A 498 -30.29 -25.32 -6.20
C VAL A 498 -30.94 -26.62 -5.78
N ASP A 499 -31.45 -26.65 -4.55
CA ASP A 499 -32.28 -27.76 -4.10
C ASP A 499 -33.54 -27.80 -4.97
N GLY A 500 -33.75 -28.93 -5.67
CA GLY A 500 -35.07 -29.30 -6.17
C GLY A 500 -35.29 -29.42 -7.68
N LEU A 501 -34.29 -29.79 -8.48
CA LEU A 501 -34.54 -30.23 -9.87
C LEU A 501 -33.87 -31.58 -10.17
N THR A 502 -34.46 -32.65 -9.67
CA THR A 502 -34.31 -33.99 -10.25
C THR A 502 -35.37 -34.17 -11.34
N MET A 503 -34.94 -34.56 -12.55
CA MET A 503 -35.87 -35.09 -13.53
C MET A 503 -36.47 -36.40 -12.99
N PRO A 504 -37.69 -36.79 -13.40
CA PRO A 504 -38.39 -37.96 -12.85
C PRO A 504 -37.64 -39.30 -12.94
N ASP A 505 -36.58 -39.38 -13.75
CA ASP A 505 -35.77 -40.59 -13.94
C ASP A 505 -34.48 -40.65 -13.10
N GLY A 506 -34.22 -39.65 -12.25
CA GLY A 506 -33.06 -39.64 -11.34
C GLY A 506 -31.71 -39.30 -12.00
N SER A 507 -31.70 -38.86 -13.26
CA SER A 507 -30.49 -38.34 -13.91
C SER A 507 -30.26 -36.86 -13.58
N LEU A 508 -28.99 -36.46 -13.45
CA LEU A 508 -28.57 -35.05 -13.42
C LEU A 508 -28.62 -34.52 -14.86
N ALA A 509 -29.53 -33.59 -15.14
CA ALA A 509 -29.70 -33.03 -16.48
C ALA A 509 -28.46 -32.25 -16.93
N GLU A 510 -27.89 -32.63 -18.07
CA GLU A 510 -26.83 -31.89 -18.75
C GLU A 510 -27.49 -30.94 -19.75
N TRP A 511 -27.51 -29.65 -19.43
CA TRP A 511 -28.08 -28.62 -20.32
C TRP A 511 -26.96 -27.91 -21.07
N SER A 512 -26.97 -28.03 -22.39
CA SER A 512 -26.32 -27.10 -23.32
C SER A 512 -27.40 -26.17 -23.85
N LEU A 513 -27.38 -24.88 -23.49
CA LEU A 513 -28.38 -23.93 -23.92
C LEU A 513 -27.82 -22.92 -24.92
N CYS A 514 -28.29 -23.04 -26.17
CA CYS A 514 -28.28 -21.99 -27.18
C CYS A 514 -29.26 -20.87 -26.81
N ALA A 515 -29.01 -19.68 -27.35
CA ALA A 515 -29.45 -18.36 -26.88
C ALA A 515 -30.96 -18.07 -26.78
N ASP A 516 -31.86 -19.02 -27.07
CA ASP A 516 -33.28 -18.72 -27.19
C ASP A 516 -34.10 -19.70 -26.33
N SER A 517 -34.58 -19.21 -25.17
CA SER A 517 -35.59 -19.78 -24.25
C SER A 517 -35.12 -20.63 -23.04
N VAL A 518 -35.28 -20.08 -21.82
CA VAL A 518 -35.28 -20.79 -20.52
C VAL A 518 -36.35 -20.15 -19.59
N PRO A 519 -37.08 -20.91 -18.76
CA PRO A 519 -38.12 -20.38 -17.87
C PRO A 519 -37.58 -19.81 -16.54
N ASP A 520 -38.41 -18.96 -15.90
CA ASP A 520 -38.19 -18.30 -14.61
C ASP A 520 -37.57 -19.21 -13.53
N VAL A 521 -36.39 -18.83 -13.01
CA VAL A 521 -35.70 -19.51 -11.90
C VAL A 521 -36.01 -18.81 -10.56
N GLY A 522 -36.47 -19.59 -9.58
CA GLY A 522 -36.75 -19.17 -8.21
C GLY A 522 -35.50 -18.97 -7.34
N ALA A 523 -35.73 -18.51 -6.12
CA ALA A 523 -34.74 -18.01 -5.15
C ALA A 523 -33.41 -18.80 -5.04
N VAL A 524 -32.32 -18.05 -4.88
CA VAL A 524 -30.96 -18.57 -4.68
C VAL A 524 -30.70 -18.75 -3.18
N THR A 525 -30.46 -19.99 -2.75
CA THR A 525 -30.06 -20.34 -1.39
C THR A 525 -28.57 -20.67 -1.35
N LEU A 526 -27.85 -20.16 -0.35
CA LEU A 526 -26.43 -20.43 -0.12
C LEU A 526 -26.27 -21.25 1.16
N GLU A 527 -25.81 -22.49 1.04
CA GLU A 527 -25.49 -23.36 2.18
C GLU A 527 -23.99 -23.52 2.36
N GLY A 528 -23.51 -23.36 3.60
CA GLY A 528 -22.14 -23.64 4.01
C GLY A 528 -21.87 -23.20 5.45
N ASP A 529 -21.41 -24.12 6.30
CA ASP A 529 -21.17 -23.92 7.74
C ASP A 529 -20.05 -22.91 8.08
N ARG A 530 -19.35 -22.40 7.06
CA ARG A 530 -18.29 -21.38 7.16
C ARG A 530 -18.31 -20.40 5.99
N LEU A 531 -19.49 -19.91 5.61
CA LEU A 531 -19.57 -18.79 4.68
C LEU A 531 -19.27 -17.48 5.43
N ASP A 532 -18.05 -16.96 5.31
CA ASP A 532 -17.68 -15.67 5.86
C ASP A 532 -18.46 -14.55 5.16
N ALA A 533 -19.37 -13.91 5.91
CA ALA A 533 -20.22 -12.81 5.44
C ALA A 533 -19.45 -11.62 4.84
N LEU A 534 -18.12 -11.54 5.07
CA LEU A 534 -17.24 -10.50 4.56
C LEU A 534 -16.91 -10.67 3.06
N ILE A 535 -16.84 -11.91 2.57
CA ILE A 535 -16.49 -12.22 1.16
C ILE A 535 -17.63 -11.78 0.23
N LEU A 536 -18.88 -12.06 0.63
CA LEU A 536 -20.08 -11.58 -0.05
C LEU A 536 -20.16 -10.05 -0.06
N GLY A 537 -19.85 -9.40 1.06
CA GLY A 537 -19.96 -7.94 1.21
C GLY A 537 -18.88 -7.12 0.49
N GLN A 538 -17.64 -7.61 0.43
CA GLN A 538 -16.52 -6.87 -0.18
C GLN A 538 -16.36 -7.10 -1.68
N TYR A 539 -16.69 -8.29 -2.19
CA TYR A 539 -16.35 -8.67 -3.56
C TYR A 539 -17.58 -8.95 -4.44
N LEU A 540 -18.64 -9.57 -3.89
CA LEU A 540 -19.86 -9.84 -4.67
C LEU A 540 -20.82 -8.64 -4.68
N PHE A 541 -20.96 -7.93 -3.56
CA PHE A 541 -21.88 -6.81 -3.42
C PHE A 541 -21.57 -5.61 -4.33
N PRO A 542 -20.32 -5.20 -4.59
CA PRO A 542 -20.03 -4.14 -5.55
C PRO A 542 -20.41 -4.53 -6.99
N VAL A 543 -20.24 -5.81 -7.34
CA VAL A 543 -20.64 -6.36 -8.65
C VAL A 543 -22.16 -6.36 -8.79
N LEU A 544 -22.89 -6.75 -7.75
CA LEU A 544 -24.36 -6.71 -7.73
C LEU A 544 -24.94 -5.29 -7.64
N ARG A 545 -24.27 -4.37 -6.94
CA ARG A 545 -24.70 -2.97 -6.76
C ARG A 545 -24.44 -2.09 -7.98
N ASN A 546 -23.44 -2.41 -8.81
CA ASN A 546 -23.20 -1.72 -10.07
C ASN A 546 -24.24 -2.05 -11.16
N MET A 547 -25.12 -3.03 -10.92
CA MET A 547 -26.25 -3.34 -11.81
C MET A 547 -27.48 -2.47 -11.45
N ARG A 548 -27.42 -1.17 -11.81
CA ARG A 548 -28.50 -0.17 -12.01
C ARG A 548 -29.78 -0.12 -11.14
N THR A 549 -29.95 -0.92 -10.08
CA THR A 549 -31.12 -0.86 -9.21
C THR A 549 -30.74 -0.21 -7.88
N ARG A 550 -31.41 0.91 -7.56
CA ARG A 550 -31.19 1.74 -6.35
C ARG A 550 -31.76 1.11 -5.07
N GLU A 551 -32.02 -0.19 -5.05
CA GLU A 551 -32.61 -0.86 -3.89
C GLU A 551 -31.55 -1.67 -3.15
N SER A 552 -31.40 -1.39 -1.86
CA SER A 552 -30.59 -2.20 -0.95
C SER A 552 -31.35 -3.49 -0.64
N TRP A 553 -30.78 -4.63 -1.02
CA TRP A 553 -31.36 -5.94 -0.76
C TRP A 553 -30.89 -6.43 0.63
N PRO A 554 -31.77 -6.57 1.63
CA PRO A 554 -31.36 -7.03 2.95
C PRO A 554 -31.07 -8.54 2.91
N LEU A 555 -29.90 -8.93 3.43
CA LEU A 555 -29.64 -10.33 3.79
C LEU A 555 -30.50 -10.67 5.02
N VAL A 556 -31.35 -11.69 4.90
CA VAL A 556 -32.10 -12.22 6.04
C VAL A 556 -31.43 -13.51 6.48
N ARG A 557 -31.03 -13.58 7.75
CA ARG A 557 -30.49 -14.80 8.36
C ARG A 557 -31.65 -15.61 8.95
N ASP A 558 -31.84 -16.84 8.50
CA ASP A 558 -32.87 -17.73 9.05
C ASP A 558 -32.45 -18.26 10.45
N ALA A 559 -33.38 -18.94 11.12
CA ALA A 559 -33.16 -19.51 12.45
C ALA A 559 -32.08 -20.61 12.47
N GLN A 560 -31.69 -21.13 11.30
CA GLN A 560 -30.66 -22.14 11.10
C GLN A 560 -29.32 -21.51 10.71
N GLY A 561 -29.23 -20.18 10.61
CA GLY A 561 -28.01 -19.45 10.31
C GLY A 561 -27.71 -19.28 8.83
N ARG A 562 -28.61 -19.69 7.92
CA ARG A 562 -28.49 -19.54 6.47
C ARG A 562 -28.92 -18.15 6.05
N TYR A 563 -28.29 -17.62 5.00
CA TYR A 563 -28.59 -16.28 4.48
C TYR A 563 -29.38 -16.37 3.19
N SER A 564 -30.51 -15.66 3.11
CA SER A 564 -31.31 -15.52 1.89
C SER A 564 -31.40 -14.06 1.44
N LEU A 565 -31.38 -13.86 0.13
CA LEU A 565 -31.72 -12.59 -0.52
C LEU A 565 -33.23 -12.58 -0.77
N ASN A 566 -33.98 -12.04 0.19
CA ASN A 566 -35.43 -11.91 0.04
C ASN A 566 -35.76 -10.64 -0.74
N GLY A 567 -36.31 -10.77 -1.96
CA GLY A 567 -36.70 -9.59 -2.74
C GLY A 567 -37.40 -9.78 -4.08
N LEU A 568 -37.82 -10.99 -4.48
CA LEU A 568 -38.69 -11.18 -5.65
C LEU A 568 -40.14 -11.45 -5.21
N ALA A 569 -40.74 -10.45 -4.57
CA ALA A 569 -42.20 -10.36 -4.55
C ALA A 569 -42.64 -9.74 -5.87
N ARG A 570 -43.38 -10.52 -6.68
CA ARG A 570 -43.99 -10.12 -7.96
C ARG A 570 -44.48 -8.67 -7.93
N ARG A 571 -43.87 -7.77 -8.70
CA ARG A 571 -44.59 -6.59 -9.19
C ARG A 571 -45.53 -7.05 -10.31
N PRO A 572 -46.85 -6.85 -10.21
CA PRO A 572 -47.74 -7.05 -11.34
C PRO A 572 -47.57 -5.87 -12.30
N GLY A 573 -46.67 -6.02 -13.27
CA GLY A 573 -46.44 -5.02 -14.31
C GLY A 573 -45.29 -5.43 -15.22
N GLY A 574 -45.60 -5.78 -16.46
CA GLY A 574 -44.67 -6.32 -17.46
C GLY A 574 -43.60 -5.33 -17.88
N GLY A 575 -42.45 -5.40 -17.23
CA GLY A 575 -41.18 -4.89 -17.72
C GLY A 575 -40.13 -5.98 -17.61
N THR A 576 -39.49 -6.32 -18.73
CA THR A 576 -38.38 -7.27 -18.82
C THR A 576 -37.24 -6.85 -17.89
N ALA A 577 -36.92 -7.69 -16.90
CA ALA A 577 -35.70 -7.57 -16.12
C ALA A 577 -34.49 -7.91 -17.02
N PRO A 578 -33.30 -7.32 -16.79
CA PRO A 578 -32.10 -7.73 -17.51
C PRO A 578 -31.68 -9.13 -17.04
N ASP A 579 -31.41 -10.01 -18.00
CA ASP A 579 -30.95 -11.38 -17.78
C ASP A 579 -29.62 -11.41 -17.03
N LEU A 580 -29.58 -12.20 -15.96
CA LEU A 580 -28.38 -12.45 -15.16
C LEU A 580 -27.72 -13.73 -15.67
N HIS A 581 -26.57 -13.61 -16.33
CA HIS A 581 -25.76 -14.78 -16.71
C HIS A 581 -24.64 -14.99 -15.69
N LEU A 582 -24.74 -16.06 -14.90
CA LEU A 582 -23.68 -16.54 -14.03
C LEU A 582 -23.10 -17.83 -14.64
N TYR A 583 -21.87 -17.79 -15.12
CA TYR A 583 -21.19 -18.97 -15.64
C TYR A 583 -20.50 -19.72 -14.49
N ALA A 584 -20.93 -20.95 -14.25
CA ALA A 584 -20.22 -21.91 -13.42
C ALA A 584 -19.80 -23.10 -14.28
N PHE A 585 -18.49 -23.34 -14.39
CA PHE A 585 -17.96 -24.57 -14.98
C PHE A 585 -17.69 -25.57 -13.86
N ARG A 586 -18.33 -26.73 -13.95
CA ARG A 586 -18.03 -27.91 -13.12
C ARG A 586 -17.07 -28.80 -13.93
N ILE A 587 -15.80 -28.85 -13.55
CA ILE A 587 -14.91 -29.91 -14.06
C ILE A 587 -15.24 -31.16 -13.24
N ARG A 588 -15.93 -32.11 -13.87
CA ARG A 588 -16.16 -33.44 -13.31
C ARG A 588 -14.94 -34.27 -13.67
N HIS A 589 -14.09 -34.63 -12.70
CA HIS A 589 -13.26 -35.81 -12.85
C HIS A 589 -14.20 -37.02 -12.92
N VAL A 590 -14.41 -37.53 -14.12
CA VAL A 590 -14.91 -38.89 -14.33
C VAL A 590 -13.67 -39.72 -14.63
N CYS A 591 -13.13 -40.38 -13.61
CA CYS A 591 -12.33 -41.57 -13.87
C CYS A 591 -13.31 -42.67 -14.30
N SER A 592 -13.62 -42.77 -15.59
CA SER A 592 -14.12 -44.04 -16.14
C SER A 592 -12.91 -44.87 -16.51
N ALA A 593 -12.54 -45.78 -15.62
CA ALA A 593 -11.73 -46.92 -15.99
C ALA A 593 -12.52 -47.73 -17.01
N ALA A 594 -12.17 -47.60 -18.28
CA ALA A 594 -12.47 -48.58 -19.30
C ALA A 594 -11.13 -49.09 -19.80
N GLU A 595 -10.71 -50.25 -19.30
CA GLU A 595 -9.91 -51.19 -20.08
C GLU A 595 -10.05 -52.58 -19.46
N ASP A 596 -10.69 -53.46 -20.23
CA ASP A 596 -10.68 -54.90 -20.02
C ASP A 596 -9.23 -55.42 -20.04
N ARG A 597 -8.97 -56.35 -19.12
CA ARG A 597 -7.75 -57.15 -18.88
C ARG A 597 -7.25 -57.89 -20.15
N PRO A 598 -5.99 -58.43 -20.23
CA PRO A 598 -5.29 -59.12 -19.12
C PRO A 598 -3.74 -59.06 -19.04
N GLY A 599 -3.19 -59.41 -17.87
CA GLY A 599 -1.81 -59.92 -17.74
C GLY A 599 -1.01 -59.40 -16.54
N THR A 600 -1.06 -60.13 -15.42
CA THR A 600 0.03 -60.44 -14.45
C THR A 600 1.41 -59.78 -14.73
N VAL A 601 2.10 -59.11 -13.79
CA VAL A 601 2.73 -59.62 -12.56
C VAL A 601 3.21 -58.43 -11.70
N VAL A 602 2.96 -58.55 -10.39
CA VAL A 602 3.44 -57.70 -9.29
C VAL A 602 4.95 -57.86 -9.09
N ARG A 603 5.68 -56.76 -8.82
CA ARG A 603 6.86 -56.80 -7.94
C ARG A 603 7.14 -55.45 -7.27
N ASP A 604 7.27 -55.54 -5.95
CA ASP A 604 7.47 -54.50 -4.96
C ASP A 604 8.77 -53.69 -5.14
N LEU A 605 8.72 -52.40 -4.79
CA LEU A 605 9.86 -51.68 -4.21
C LEU A 605 9.36 -50.75 -3.07
N PRO A 606 10.06 -50.70 -1.91
CA PRO A 606 9.63 -49.96 -0.72
C PRO A 606 10.11 -48.49 -0.73
N PRO A 607 9.60 -47.64 0.18
CA PRO A 607 9.57 -46.19 0.01
C PRO A 607 10.82 -45.46 0.50
N ARG A 608 11.09 -44.31 -0.11
CA ARG A 608 11.70 -43.12 0.52
C ARG A 608 10.96 -41.87 0.08
#